data_AF-A0A6L5GE38-F1
#
_entry.id   AF-A0A6L5GE38-F1
#
_cell.length_a   1.000
_cell.length_b   1.000
_cell.length_c   1.000
_cell.angle_alpha   90.00
_cell.angle_beta   90.00
_cell.angle_gamma   90.00
#
_symmetry.space_group_name_H-M   'P 1'
#
loop_
_entity.id
_entity.type
_entity.pdbx_description
1 polymer ?
#
loop_
_entity_poly.entity_id
_entity_poly.type
_entity_poly.pdbx_seq_one_letter_code
_entity_poly.pdbx_strand_id
1 'polypeptide(L)'
;MQALTDRLRRRLDRAAARVATLFAAALVAVFAMPSPAMAEPQFYADCELDRVICAFGAQVGLPQGECMTTSATYGKTQVCVDYSGDHVYVRDGDADGYGAAAIVYSENGVAHRWCANNKGYGTWVHCNFNWVEEGDHAVAGGYIVQYYVEQMTQLWWWSGK
;
A
#
# COMPACT_ATOMS: atom_id res chain seq x y z
N MET A 1 52.24 44.02 22.07
CA MET A 1 51.41 42.87 22.50
C MET A 1 49.98 42.85 21.92
N GLN A 2 49.45 43.95 21.36
CA GLN A 2 48.08 44.02 20.80
C GLN A 2 47.91 43.46 19.38
N ALA A 3 48.98 43.42 18.57
CA ALA A 3 48.90 43.00 17.16
C ALA A 3 48.73 41.48 16.94
N LEU A 4 49.06 40.66 17.95
CA LEU A 4 48.95 39.20 17.88
C LEU A 4 47.50 38.73 18.15
N THR A 5 46.82 39.42 19.06
CA THR A 5 45.44 39.16 19.48
C THR A 5 44.45 39.41 18.34
N ASP A 6 44.67 40.44 17.52
CA ASP A 6 43.81 40.77 16.37
C ASP A 6 43.92 39.77 15.21
N ARG A 7 45.09 39.15 15.02
CA ARG A 7 45.28 38.13 13.97
C ARG A 7 44.64 36.79 14.33
N LEU A 8 44.62 36.45 15.62
CA LEU A 8 43.95 35.25 16.12
C LEU A 8 42.43 35.37 16.01
N ARG A 9 41.86 36.53 16.33
CA ARG A 9 40.41 36.80 16.23
C ARG A 9 39.89 36.62 14.80
N ARG A 10 40.58 37.19 13.80
CA ARG A 10 40.20 37.04 12.37
C ARG A 10 40.36 35.62 11.83
N ARG A 11 41.24 34.80 12.39
CA ARG A 11 41.38 33.38 12.00
C ARG A 11 40.30 32.52 12.62
N LEU A 12 39.89 32.81 13.86
CA LEU A 12 38.76 32.17 14.52
C LEU A 12 37.45 32.50 13.80
N ASP A 13 37.25 33.74 13.34
CA ASP A 13 36.05 34.13 12.57
C ASP A 13 35.94 33.37 11.23
N ARG A 14 37.08 33.11 10.56
CA ARG A 14 37.09 32.35 9.30
C ARG A 14 36.98 30.84 9.49
N ALA A 15 37.38 30.31 10.65
CA ALA A 15 37.19 28.91 11.01
C ALA A 15 35.76 28.63 11.48
N ALA A 16 35.16 29.55 12.23
CA ALA A 16 33.77 29.45 12.69
C ALA A 16 32.75 29.52 11.52
N ALA A 17 33.04 30.29 10.48
CA ALA A 17 32.18 30.41 9.30
C ALA A 17 32.15 29.16 8.39
N ARG A 18 33.03 28.18 8.58
CA ARG A 18 33.09 26.95 7.75
C ARG A 18 32.63 25.68 8.45
N VAL A 19 32.31 25.74 9.75
CA VAL A 19 31.86 24.57 10.54
C VAL A 19 30.34 24.60 10.79
N ALA A 20 29.65 25.70 10.50
CA ALA A 20 28.22 25.85 10.74
C ALA A 20 27.30 25.21 9.67
N THR A 21 27.84 24.56 8.62
CA THR A 21 27.08 24.00 7.50
C THR A 21 27.16 22.48 7.39
N LEU A 22 27.13 21.74 8.51
CA LEU A 22 27.10 20.26 8.48
C LEU A 22 26.01 19.61 9.34
N PHE A 23 25.04 20.35 9.88
CA PHE A 23 23.98 19.79 10.73
C PHE A 23 22.55 20.22 10.34
N ALA A 24 22.22 20.21 9.05
CA ALA A 24 20.85 20.45 8.60
C ALA A 24 20.47 19.61 7.38
N ALA A 25 20.45 18.28 7.53
CA ALA A 25 19.79 17.39 6.57
C ALA A 25 19.46 16.04 7.22
N ALA A 26 18.75 16.04 8.36
CA ALA A 26 17.97 14.90 8.81
C ALA A 26 16.48 15.23 8.61
N LEU A 27 16.12 15.59 7.37
CA LEU A 27 14.73 15.83 6.99
C LEU A 27 14.06 14.48 6.72
N VAL A 28 13.32 14.02 7.72
CA VAL A 28 12.06 13.26 7.65
C VAL A 28 11.91 12.39 6.40
N ALA A 29 12.40 11.15 6.48
CA ALA A 29 11.86 10.08 5.66
C ALA A 29 11.03 9.17 6.56
N VAL A 30 9.88 9.67 7.02
CA VAL A 30 8.77 8.78 7.39
C VAL A 30 8.26 8.25 6.05
N PHE A 31 8.98 7.28 5.51
CA PHE A 31 8.43 6.47 4.44
C PHE A 31 7.13 5.90 5.00
N ALA A 32 6.05 6.01 4.21
CA ALA A 32 4.80 5.30 4.43
C ALA A 32 5.08 3.79 4.38
N MET A 33 5.72 3.28 5.43
CA MET A 33 5.95 1.87 5.62
C MET A 33 4.56 1.26 5.76
N PRO A 34 4.27 0.20 4.99
CA PRO A 34 3.00 -0.48 5.13
C PRO A 34 2.83 -0.90 6.60
N SER A 35 1.58 -0.91 7.09
CA SER A 35 1.28 -1.28 8.47
C SER A 35 1.97 -2.60 8.84
N PRO A 36 2.33 -2.83 10.12
CA PRO A 36 2.96 -4.09 10.54
C PRO A 36 2.12 -5.33 10.19
N ALA A 37 0.80 -5.15 10.01
CA ALA A 37 -0.11 -6.19 9.51
C ALA A 37 0.31 -6.72 8.13
N MET A 38 0.89 -5.86 7.29
CA MET A 38 1.28 -6.15 5.90
C MET A 38 2.75 -6.59 5.77
N ALA A 39 3.42 -6.85 6.90
CA ALA A 39 4.79 -7.33 6.90
C ALA A 39 4.90 -8.84 6.64
N GLU A 40 3.85 -9.59 6.96
CA GLU A 40 3.83 -11.05 6.89
C GLU A 40 2.89 -11.55 5.78
N PRO A 41 3.16 -12.73 5.16
CA PRO A 41 2.28 -13.30 4.11
C PRO A 41 0.85 -13.55 4.58
N GLN A 42 0.70 -13.88 5.87
CA GLN A 42 -0.57 -14.04 6.57
C GLN A 42 -0.95 -12.68 7.17
N PHE A 43 -1.32 -11.73 6.31
CA PHE A 43 -1.59 -10.35 6.75
C PHE A 43 -2.98 -10.17 7.39
N TYR A 44 -3.86 -11.16 7.22
CA TYR A 44 -5.20 -11.19 7.78
C TYR A 44 -5.55 -12.62 8.22
N ALA A 45 -6.35 -12.75 9.28
CA ALA A 45 -6.65 -14.04 9.91
C ALA A 45 -7.28 -15.06 8.95
N ASP A 46 -8.09 -14.62 7.99
CA ASP A 46 -8.71 -15.54 7.03
C ASP A 46 -7.70 -16.17 6.07
N CYS A 47 -6.49 -15.60 5.93
CA CYS A 47 -5.45 -16.15 5.06
C CYS A 47 -4.95 -17.54 5.51
N GLU A 48 -5.23 -17.95 6.76
CA GLU A 48 -4.92 -19.28 7.28
C GLU A 48 -5.95 -20.34 6.87
N LEU A 49 -7.10 -19.94 6.30
CA LEU A 49 -8.16 -20.85 5.88
C LEU A 49 -7.87 -21.44 4.51
N ASP A 50 -8.16 -22.74 4.34
CA ASP A 50 -7.95 -23.49 3.08
C ASP A 50 -8.76 -22.97 1.88
N ARG A 51 -9.92 -22.36 2.16
CA ARG A 51 -10.80 -21.73 1.17
C ARG A 51 -10.44 -20.29 0.80
N VAL A 52 -9.28 -19.81 1.26
CA VAL A 52 -8.84 -18.43 1.09
C VAL A 52 -7.43 -18.40 0.48
N ILE A 53 -7.24 -17.55 -0.53
CA ILE A 53 -5.92 -17.22 -1.06
C ILE A 53 -5.61 -15.78 -0.69
N CYS A 54 -4.43 -15.54 -0.14
CA CYS A 54 -3.92 -14.20 0.11
C CYS A 54 -2.61 -13.97 -0.63
N ALA A 55 -2.49 -12.80 -1.26
CA ALA A 55 -1.27 -12.41 -1.97
C ALA A 55 -0.98 -10.92 -1.78
N PHE A 56 0.30 -10.59 -1.64
CA PHE A 56 0.76 -9.24 -1.90
C PHE A 56 0.93 -9.05 -3.40
N GLY A 57 0.34 -7.98 -3.92
CA GLY A 57 0.40 -7.71 -5.34
C GLY A 57 1.80 -7.26 -5.80
N ALA A 58 2.12 -7.58 -7.05
CA ALA A 58 3.29 -7.05 -7.74
C ALA A 58 3.01 -5.62 -8.23
N GLN A 59 3.93 -4.70 -7.97
CA GLN A 59 3.78 -3.30 -8.35
C GLN A 59 3.69 -3.11 -9.87
N VAL A 60 2.78 -2.26 -10.32
CA VAL A 60 2.56 -1.93 -11.74
C VAL A 60 2.38 -0.43 -11.93
N GLY A 61 2.52 0.04 -13.17
CA GLY A 61 2.34 1.45 -13.51
C GLY A 61 0.87 1.88 -13.57
N LEU A 62 0.04 1.10 -14.27
CA LEU A 62 -1.38 1.40 -14.50
C LEU A 62 -2.22 0.12 -14.36
N PRO A 63 -3.46 0.24 -13.87
CA PRO A 63 -4.38 -0.90 -13.82
C PRO A 63 -5.01 -1.16 -15.19
N GLN A 64 -5.70 -2.31 -15.28
CA GLN A 64 -6.53 -2.67 -16.42
C GLN A 64 -7.91 -3.13 -15.92
N GLY A 65 -8.87 -3.18 -16.84
CA GLY A 65 -10.21 -3.71 -16.57
C GLY A 65 -11.20 -2.70 -15.99
N GLU A 66 -12.24 -3.22 -15.34
CA GLU A 66 -13.31 -2.42 -14.75
C GLU A 66 -12.91 -1.95 -13.35
N CYS A 67 -13.10 -0.66 -13.06
CA CYS A 67 -12.60 -0.04 -11.84
C CYS A 67 -13.70 0.62 -11.00
N MET A 68 -13.56 0.54 -9.69
CA MET A 68 -14.31 1.37 -8.73
C MET A 68 -13.39 1.87 -7.61
N THR A 69 -13.82 2.92 -6.93
CA THR A 69 -13.10 3.49 -5.78
C THR A 69 -14.02 3.50 -4.57
N THR A 70 -13.51 3.03 -3.43
CA THR A 70 -14.25 3.09 -2.16
C THR A 70 -14.39 4.53 -1.68
N SER A 71 -15.30 4.79 -0.74
CA SER A 71 -15.42 6.11 -0.12
C SER A 71 -14.23 6.42 0.80
N ALA A 72 -14.13 7.67 1.27
CA ALA A 72 -13.09 8.09 2.21
C ALA A 72 -13.09 7.27 3.52
N THR A 73 -14.25 6.76 3.96
CA THR A 73 -14.36 5.89 5.15
C THR A 73 -13.54 4.59 5.00
N TYR A 74 -13.35 4.13 3.77
CA TYR A 74 -12.69 2.87 3.44
C TYR A 74 -11.36 3.11 2.69
N GLY A 75 -10.66 4.20 3.02
CA GLY A 75 -9.29 4.48 2.55
C GLY A 75 -9.18 4.93 1.09
N LYS A 76 -10.30 5.30 0.44
CA LYS A 76 -10.34 5.65 -1.00
C LYS A 76 -9.66 4.59 -1.89
N THR A 77 -9.64 3.34 -1.43
CA THR A 77 -9.01 2.22 -2.10
C THR A 77 -9.60 2.06 -3.49
N GLN A 78 -8.73 1.99 -4.50
CA GLN A 78 -9.15 1.81 -5.88
C GLN A 78 -8.92 0.36 -6.26
N VAL A 79 -9.94 -0.28 -6.80
CA VAL A 79 -9.89 -1.68 -7.23
C VAL A 79 -10.26 -1.75 -8.70
N CYS A 80 -9.46 -2.46 -9.48
CA CYS A 80 -9.83 -2.81 -10.85
C CYS A 80 -9.74 -4.32 -11.07
N VAL A 81 -10.66 -4.86 -11.86
CA VAL A 81 -10.69 -6.29 -12.22
C VAL A 81 -10.57 -6.41 -13.74
N ASP A 82 -9.48 -7.03 -14.19
CA ASP A 82 -9.32 -7.50 -15.57
C ASP A 82 -9.77 -8.96 -15.64
N TYR A 83 -10.99 -9.16 -16.10
CA TYR A 83 -11.62 -10.47 -16.23
C TYR A 83 -10.92 -11.38 -17.25
N SER A 84 -10.17 -10.82 -18.21
CA SER A 84 -9.55 -11.65 -19.26
C SER A 84 -8.25 -12.33 -18.83
N GLY A 85 -7.60 -11.79 -17.79
CA GLY A 85 -6.34 -12.28 -17.26
C GLY A 85 -6.38 -12.68 -15.79
N ASP A 86 -7.56 -12.67 -15.19
CA ASP A 86 -7.81 -12.91 -13.77
C ASP A 86 -6.98 -12.05 -12.82
N HIS A 87 -6.84 -10.78 -13.18
CA HIS A 87 -6.04 -9.83 -12.44
C HIS A 87 -6.92 -8.90 -11.59
N VAL A 88 -6.55 -8.78 -10.32
CA VAL A 88 -7.08 -7.78 -9.40
C VAL A 88 -6.02 -6.74 -9.15
N TYR A 89 -6.30 -5.50 -9.51
CA TYR A 89 -5.44 -4.35 -9.25
C TYR A 89 -5.92 -3.61 -8.02
N VAL A 90 -4.98 -3.23 -7.15
CA VAL A 90 -5.29 -2.49 -5.93
C VAL A 90 -4.38 -1.28 -5.82
N ARG A 91 -4.99 -0.11 -5.62
CA ARG A 91 -4.29 1.12 -5.30
C ARG A 91 -4.63 1.58 -3.91
N ASP A 92 -3.58 1.94 -3.17
CA ASP A 92 -3.75 2.69 -1.94
C ASP A 92 -4.11 4.15 -2.25
N GLY A 93 -5.30 4.55 -1.81
CA GLY A 93 -5.92 5.84 -2.13
C GLY A 93 -5.77 6.90 -1.04
N ASP A 94 -5.25 6.54 0.14
CA ASP A 94 -5.08 7.47 1.26
C ASP A 94 -3.71 7.34 1.92
N ALA A 95 -3.17 8.45 2.43
CA ALA A 95 -1.88 8.45 3.11
C ALA A 95 -2.06 8.27 4.63
N ASP A 96 -2.75 7.20 5.03
CA ASP A 96 -3.16 6.94 6.42
C ASP A 96 -2.28 5.91 7.15
N GLY A 97 -1.37 5.25 6.42
CA GLY A 97 -0.44 4.26 6.96
C GLY A 97 -1.02 2.85 7.06
N TYR A 98 -2.23 2.61 6.57
CA TYR A 98 -2.80 1.27 6.44
C TYR A 98 -2.42 0.62 5.10
N GLY A 99 -2.59 -0.70 5.01
CA GLY A 99 -2.42 -1.43 3.76
C GLY A 99 -3.73 -1.55 3.02
N ALA A 100 -3.84 -0.93 1.84
CA ALA A 100 -5.02 -1.10 1.00
C ALA A 100 -5.15 -2.55 0.50
N ALA A 101 -6.38 -3.04 0.42
CA ALA A 101 -6.67 -4.41 -0.02
C ALA A 101 -7.96 -4.48 -0.82
N ALA A 102 -8.04 -5.51 -1.66
CA ALA A 102 -9.26 -5.97 -2.30
C ALA A 102 -9.49 -7.45 -1.98
N ILE A 103 -10.75 -7.85 -1.92
CA ILE A 103 -11.17 -9.24 -1.85
C ILE A 103 -12.10 -9.53 -3.03
N VAL A 104 -11.85 -10.63 -3.72
CA VAL A 104 -12.78 -11.24 -4.67
C VAL A 104 -13.43 -12.46 -4.01
N TYR A 105 -14.76 -12.43 -3.92
CA TYR A 105 -15.59 -13.57 -3.61
C TYR A 105 -15.94 -14.32 -4.90
N SER A 106 -15.93 -15.65 -4.84
CA SER A 106 -16.44 -16.52 -5.90
C SER A 106 -17.37 -17.57 -5.30
N GLU A 107 -18.48 -17.83 -5.98
CA GLU A 107 -19.40 -18.92 -5.62
C GLU A 107 -18.75 -20.30 -5.80
N ASN A 108 -17.93 -20.45 -6.85
CA ASN A 108 -17.26 -21.72 -7.20
C ASN A 108 -15.75 -21.67 -7.00
N GLY A 109 -15.17 -22.84 -6.69
CA GLY A 109 -13.73 -22.99 -6.45
C GLY A 109 -13.31 -22.45 -5.08
N VAL A 110 -12.18 -21.73 -5.03
CA VAL A 110 -11.74 -21.02 -3.82
C VAL A 110 -12.72 -19.89 -3.53
N ALA A 111 -13.18 -19.76 -2.29
CA ALA A 111 -14.23 -18.81 -1.95
C ALA A 111 -13.71 -17.37 -1.97
N HIS A 112 -12.58 -17.09 -1.31
CA HIS A 112 -12.07 -15.72 -1.14
C HIS A 112 -10.64 -15.57 -1.66
N ARG A 113 -10.37 -14.46 -2.35
CA ARG A 113 -9.05 -14.11 -2.87
C ARG A 113 -8.70 -12.68 -2.48
N TRP A 114 -7.70 -12.53 -1.62
CA TRP A 114 -7.23 -11.26 -1.10
C TRP A 114 -6.01 -10.76 -1.85
N CYS A 115 -6.11 -9.56 -2.41
CA CYS A 115 -4.98 -8.83 -2.98
C CYS A 115 -4.64 -7.62 -2.13
N ALA A 116 -3.45 -7.61 -1.52
CA ALA A 116 -3.00 -6.53 -0.65
C ALA A 116 -1.88 -5.69 -1.30
N ASN A 117 -1.95 -4.38 -1.10
CA ASN A 117 -0.95 -3.41 -1.56
C ASN A 117 -0.05 -2.97 -0.41
N ASN A 118 1.12 -3.58 -0.28
CA ASN A 118 2.14 -3.20 0.71
C ASN A 118 3.18 -2.21 0.17
N LYS A 119 2.93 -1.57 -0.98
CA LYS A 119 3.85 -0.59 -1.59
C LYS A 119 3.55 0.85 -1.16
N GLY A 120 2.45 1.04 -0.42
CA GLY A 120 2.05 2.30 0.21
C GLY A 120 1.30 3.23 -0.73
N TYR A 121 0.96 4.40 -0.19
CA TYR A 121 0.07 5.38 -0.81
C TYR A 121 0.40 5.68 -2.27
N GLY A 122 -0.65 5.66 -3.10
CA GLY A 122 -0.63 6.10 -4.48
C GLY A 122 -0.06 5.09 -5.48
N THR A 123 0.49 3.98 -5.00
CA THR A 123 1.04 2.90 -5.84
C THR A 123 -0.05 1.94 -6.28
N TRP A 124 0.11 1.36 -7.48
CA TRP A 124 -0.72 0.25 -7.95
C TRP A 124 0.04 -1.06 -7.79
N VAL A 125 -0.67 -2.10 -7.36
CA VAL A 125 -0.23 -3.48 -7.44
C VAL A 125 -1.26 -4.32 -8.17
N HIS A 126 -0.88 -5.52 -8.59
CA HIS A 126 -1.82 -6.52 -9.09
C HIS A 126 -1.53 -7.91 -8.51
N CYS A 127 -2.59 -8.69 -8.34
CA CYS A 127 -2.53 -10.11 -8.04
C CYS A 127 -3.18 -10.89 -9.19
N ASN A 128 -2.64 -12.05 -9.52
CA ASN A 128 -3.25 -13.01 -10.44
C ASN A 128 -3.80 -14.18 -9.61
N PHE A 129 -5.09 -14.47 -9.74
CA PHE A 129 -5.70 -15.56 -8.99
C PHE A 129 -6.23 -16.72 -9.82
N ASN A 130 -6.25 -16.60 -11.15
CA ASN A 130 -6.74 -17.63 -12.07
C ASN A 130 -8.05 -18.28 -11.58
N TRP A 131 -9.13 -17.50 -11.50
CA TRP A 131 -10.36 -17.95 -10.84
C TRP A 131 -11.22 -18.82 -11.77
N VAL A 132 -12.21 -19.47 -11.17
CA VAL A 132 -13.21 -20.19 -11.96
C VAL A 132 -14.25 -19.18 -12.43
N GLU A 133 -14.52 -19.14 -13.73
CA GLU A 133 -15.45 -18.17 -14.34
C GLU A 133 -16.93 -18.50 -14.11
N GLU A 134 -17.24 -19.76 -13.81
CA GLU A 134 -18.61 -20.19 -13.53
C GLU A 134 -19.10 -19.66 -12.18
N GLY A 135 -20.34 -19.19 -12.15
CA GLY A 135 -21.03 -18.71 -10.95
C GLY A 135 -20.91 -17.21 -10.77
N ASP A 136 -21.41 -16.75 -9.62
CA ASP A 136 -21.38 -15.34 -9.26
C ASP A 136 -20.09 -14.96 -8.51
N HIS A 137 -19.65 -13.74 -8.75
CA HIS A 137 -18.49 -13.14 -8.11
C HIS A 137 -18.84 -11.76 -7.55
N ALA A 138 -18.12 -11.38 -6.50
CA ALA A 138 -18.22 -10.05 -5.91
C ALA A 138 -16.83 -9.51 -5.64
N VAL A 139 -16.70 -8.19 -5.68
CA VAL A 139 -15.47 -7.52 -5.24
C VAL A 139 -15.79 -6.50 -4.16
N ALA A 140 -14.96 -6.49 -3.13
CA ALA A 140 -14.92 -5.47 -2.10
C ALA A 140 -13.52 -4.87 -2.02
N GLY A 141 -13.45 -3.62 -1.59
CA GLY A 141 -12.19 -2.89 -1.39
C GLY A 141 -12.18 -2.17 -0.06
N GLY A 142 -10.97 -1.87 0.43
CA GLY A 142 -10.79 -1.24 1.72
C GLY A 142 -9.35 -1.29 2.19
N TYR A 143 -9.13 -1.40 3.49
CA TYR A 143 -7.80 -1.50 4.09
C TYR A 143 -7.75 -2.44 5.29
N ILE A 144 -6.55 -2.98 5.53
CA ILE A 144 -6.24 -3.82 6.68
C ILE A 144 -5.61 -2.95 7.77
N VAL A 145 -6.24 -2.96 8.96
CA VAL A 145 -5.77 -2.23 10.13
C VAL A 145 -4.75 -3.08 10.89
N GLN A 146 -5.10 -4.33 11.17
CA GLN A 146 -4.29 -5.33 11.86
C GLN A 146 -4.85 -6.73 11.59
N TYR A 147 -4.16 -7.77 12.07
CA TYR A 147 -4.42 -9.17 11.72
C TYR A 147 -5.90 -9.64 11.81
N TYR A 148 -6.68 -9.10 12.75
CA TYR A 148 -8.11 -9.43 12.93
C TYR A 148 -9.07 -8.28 12.56
N VAL A 149 -8.58 -7.18 12.01
CA VAL A 149 -9.38 -5.96 11.81
C VAL A 149 -9.15 -5.40 10.41
N GLU A 150 -10.25 -5.32 9.67
CA GLU A 150 -10.32 -4.74 8.34
C GLU A 150 -11.47 -3.74 8.25
N GLN A 151 -11.42 -2.88 7.25
CA GLN A 151 -12.50 -1.97 6.90
C GLN A 151 -12.73 -2.08 5.40
N MET A 152 -13.73 -2.88 5.02
CA MET A 152 -14.05 -3.20 3.63
C MET A 152 -15.48 -2.76 3.29
N THR A 153 -15.70 -2.41 2.03
CA THR A 153 -17.05 -2.23 1.47
C THR A 153 -17.15 -2.97 0.15
N GLN A 154 -18.30 -3.61 -0.07
CA GLN A 154 -18.64 -4.17 -1.37
C GLN A 154 -18.70 -3.06 -2.41
N LEU A 155 -18.16 -3.35 -3.60
CA LEU A 155 -18.12 -2.42 -4.73
C LEU A 155 -19.10 -2.86 -5.82
N TRP A 156 -18.94 -4.06 -6.39
CA TRP A 156 -19.87 -4.60 -7.41
C TRP A 156 -19.87 -6.14 -7.46
N TRP A 157 -20.77 -6.68 -8.30
CA TRP A 157 -20.91 -8.10 -8.62
C TRP A 157 -20.79 -8.31 -10.13
N TRP A 158 -20.36 -9.52 -10.52
CA TRP A 158 -20.42 -9.96 -11.91
C TRP A 158 -20.71 -11.46 -11.99
N SER A 159 -21.07 -11.91 -13.19
CA SER A 159 -21.36 -13.29 -13.52
C SER A 159 -21.07 -13.51 -15.00
N GLY A 160 -20.53 -14.68 -15.36
CA GLY A 160 -20.25 -15.07 -16.75
C GLY A 160 -19.29 -14.14 -17.48
N LYS A 161 -18.22 -13.70 -16.81
CA LYS A 161 -17.13 -12.92 -17.41
C LYS A 161 -15.95 -13.79 -17.79
#